data_AF-B5IKC4-F1
#
_entry.id   AF-B5IKC4-F1
#
_cell.length_a   1.000
_cell.length_b   1.000
_cell.length_c   1.000
_cell.angle_alpha   90.00
_cell.angle_beta   90.00
_cell.angle_gamma   90.00
#
_symmetry.space_group_name_H-M   'P 1'
#
loop_
_entity.id
_entity.type
_entity.pdbx_description
1 polymer ?
#
loop_
_entity_poly.entity_id
_entity_poly.type
_entity_poly.pdbx_seq_one_letter_code
_entity_poly.pdbx_strand_id
1 'polypeptide(L)'
;MSEAEEQAFIGEVADVLDVLAAAIRVSEAQPSDAPATVARWNGQLRYCKQQKQNDKTRRVLEKAFNPAWADRYIEELLFDDPPAP
;
A
#
# COMPACT_ATOMS: atom_id res chain seq x y z
N MET A 1 -1.62 -20.60 14.96
CA MET A 1 -2.59 -20.43 13.87
C MET A 1 -2.91 -21.82 13.37
N SER A 2 -4.18 -22.19 13.33
CA SER A 2 -4.59 -23.49 12.81
C SER A 2 -4.69 -23.45 11.28
N GLU A 3 -4.60 -24.60 10.63
CA GLU A 3 -4.81 -24.72 9.17
C GLU A 3 -6.17 -24.15 8.75
N ALA A 4 -7.21 -24.33 9.58
CA ALA A 4 -8.53 -23.77 9.35
C ALA A 4 -8.54 -22.23 9.37
N GLU A 5 -7.81 -21.60 10.31
CA GLU A 5 -7.68 -20.14 10.37
C GLU A 5 -6.90 -19.59 9.16
N GLU A 6 -5.87 -20.31 8.69
CA GLU A 6 -5.11 -19.94 7.49
C GLU A 6 -5.99 -19.96 6.24
N GLN A 7 -6.79 -21.02 6.06
CA GLN A 7 -7.72 -21.11 4.94
C GLN A 7 -8.81 -20.04 5.00
N ALA A 8 -9.33 -19.75 6.19
CA ALA A 8 -10.28 -18.66 6.37
C ALA A 8 -9.67 -17.31 5.98
N PHE A 9 -8.43 -17.02 6.42
CA PHE A 9 -7.74 -15.78 6.04
C PHE A 9 -7.52 -15.67 4.53
N ILE A 10 -7.13 -16.76 3.87
CA ILE A 10 -6.97 -16.79 2.41
C ILE A 10 -8.30 -16.47 1.71
N GLY A 11 -9.40 -17.07 2.16
CA GLY A 11 -10.75 -16.79 1.64
C GLY A 11 -11.13 -15.33 1.77
N GLU A 12 -10.96 -14.76 2.97
CA GLU A 12 -11.28 -13.34 3.23
C GLU A 12 -10.45 -12.38 2.37
N VAL A 13 -9.15 -12.65 2.18
CA VAL A 13 -8.30 -11.83 1.30
C VAL A 13 -8.75 -11.95 -0.16
N ALA A 14 -9.13 -13.15 -0.62
CA ALA A 14 -9.64 -13.35 -1.96
C ALA A 14 -10.92 -12.54 -2.21
N ASP A 15 -11.86 -12.57 -1.26
CA ASP A 15 -13.12 -11.83 -1.35
C ASP A 15 -12.89 -10.31 -1.39
N VAL A 16 -11.97 -9.79 -0.57
CA VAL A 16 -11.59 -8.37 -0.60
C VAL A 16 -11.01 -7.98 -1.96
N LEU A 17 -10.15 -8.82 -2.54
CA LEU A 17 -9.55 -8.58 -3.85
C LEU A 17 -10.59 -8.63 -4.98
N ASP A 18 -11.57 -9.51 -4.91
CA ASP A 18 -12.65 -9.61 -5.90
C ASP A 18 -13.53 -8.37 -5.90
N VAL A 19 -13.91 -7.87 -4.73
CA VAL A 19 -14.66 -6.61 -4.58
C VAL A 19 -13.85 -5.43 -5.12
N LEU A 20 -12.56 -5.34 -4.77
CA LEU A 20 -11.67 -4.29 -5.26
C LEU A 20 -11.55 -4.32 -6.79
N ALA A 21 -11.34 -5.50 -7.37
CA ALA A 21 -11.22 -5.66 -8.81
C ALA A 21 -12.52 -5.29 -9.55
N ALA A 22 -13.67 -5.65 -8.98
CA ALA A 22 -14.98 -5.25 -9.52
C ALA A 22 -15.17 -3.73 -9.50
N ALA A 23 -14.80 -3.07 -8.40
CA ALA A 23 -14.89 -1.62 -8.28
C ALA A 23 -13.95 -0.90 -9.27
N ILE A 24 -12.72 -1.38 -9.46
CA ILE A 24 -11.77 -0.81 -10.42
C ILE A 24 -12.32 -0.91 -11.85
N ARG A 25 -12.90 -2.05 -12.25
CA ARG A 25 -13.43 -2.27 -13.61
C ARG A 25 -14.50 -1.26 -14.03
N VAL A 26 -15.26 -0.74 -13.09
CA VAL A 26 -16.35 0.22 -13.36
C VAL A 26 -15.98 1.66 -12.98
N SER A 27 -14.74 1.89 -12.50
CA SER A 27 -14.30 3.22 -12.08
C SER A 27 -13.96 4.10 -13.28
N GLU A 28 -14.28 5.39 -13.16
CA GLU A 28 -13.97 6.40 -14.18
C GLU A 28 -12.96 7.41 -13.63
N ALA A 29 -12.05 7.88 -14.49
CA ALA A 29 -11.09 8.90 -14.12
C ALA A 29 -11.80 10.24 -13.84
N GLN A 30 -11.37 10.91 -12.78
CA GLN A 30 -11.80 12.27 -12.48
C GLN A 30 -10.68 13.26 -12.87
N PRO A 31 -11.01 14.52 -13.20
CA PRO A 31 -10.02 15.57 -13.44
C PRO A 31 -9.00 15.68 -12.29
N SER A 32 -7.79 16.10 -12.62
CA SER A 32 -6.69 16.24 -11.64
C SER A 32 -6.98 17.27 -10.56
N ASP A 33 -7.65 18.36 -10.93
CA ASP A 33 -8.05 19.45 -10.05
C ASP A 33 -9.37 19.20 -9.32
N ALA A 34 -10.06 18.09 -9.60
CA ALA A 34 -11.28 17.75 -8.90
C ALA A 34 -11.01 17.59 -7.40
N PRO A 35 -11.82 18.18 -6.50
CA PRO A 35 -11.60 18.10 -5.06
C PRO A 35 -11.46 16.66 -4.53
N ALA A 36 -12.18 15.71 -5.14
CA ALA A 36 -12.09 14.29 -4.80
C ALA A 36 -10.74 13.67 -5.20
N THR A 37 -10.16 14.07 -6.35
CA THR A 37 -8.82 13.62 -6.78
C THR A 37 -7.75 14.14 -5.83
N VAL A 38 -7.80 15.43 -5.49
CA VAL A 38 -6.88 16.04 -4.52
C VAL A 38 -7.01 15.40 -3.13
N ALA A 39 -8.23 15.07 -2.70
CA ALA A 39 -8.46 14.38 -1.43
C ALA A 39 -7.87 12.96 -1.41
N ARG A 40 -8.05 12.18 -2.49
CA ARG A 40 -7.45 10.84 -2.63
C ARG A 40 -5.91 10.91 -2.64
N TRP A 41 -5.34 11.85 -3.40
CA TRP A 41 -3.89 12.06 -3.43
C TRP A 41 -3.32 12.37 -2.04
N ASN A 42 -3.93 13.29 -1.29
CA ASN A 42 -3.52 13.59 0.09
C ASN A 42 -3.65 12.37 1.01
N GLY A 43 -4.70 11.57 0.83
CA GLY A 43 -4.90 10.31 1.56
C GLY A 43 -3.79 9.30 1.29
N GLN A 44 -3.45 9.09 0.02
CA GLN A 44 -2.38 8.17 -0.39
C GLN A 44 -1.01 8.65 0.09
N LEU A 45 -0.70 9.95 -0.04
CA LEU A 45 0.53 10.54 0.48
C LEU A 45 0.67 10.33 1.99
N ARG A 46 -0.42 10.55 2.75
CA ARG A 46 -0.43 10.30 4.19
C ARG A 46 -0.21 8.82 4.51
N TYR A 47 -0.82 7.92 3.76
CA TYR A 47 -0.62 6.48 3.93
C TYR A 47 0.84 6.08 3.71
N CYS A 48 1.46 6.48 2.59
CA CYS A 48 2.87 6.19 2.29
C CYS A 48 3.80 6.70 3.41
N LYS A 49 3.62 7.95 3.85
CA LYS A 49 4.41 8.54 4.95
C LYS A 49 4.32 7.75 6.26
N GLN A 50 3.12 7.26 6.60
CA GLN A 50 2.94 6.45 7.81
C GLN A 50 3.59 5.06 7.67
N GLN A 51 3.51 4.44 6.48
CA GLN A 51 4.10 3.11 6.25
C GLN A 51 5.64 3.13 6.27
N LYS A 52 6.27 4.20 5.78
CA LYS A 52 7.73 4.40 5.83
C LYS A 52 8.30 4.40 7.26
N GLN A 53 7.48 4.75 8.24
CA GLN A 53 7.83 4.76 9.66
C GLN A 53 7.70 3.38 10.34
N ASN A 54 7.34 2.32 9.59
CA ASN A 54 7.19 0.98 10.15
C ASN A 54 8.56 0.31 10.42
N ASP A 55 9.05 0.48 11.64
CA ASP A 55 10.32 -0.07 12.10
C ASP A 55 10.44 -1.60 11.98
N LYS A 56 9.32 -2.34 12.03
CA LYS A 56 9.36 -3.81 11.91
C LYS A 56 9.81 -4.22 10.50
N THR A 57 9.26 -3.58 9.48
CA THR A 57 9.66 -3.79 8.08
C THR A 57 11.13 -3.42 7.88
N ARG A 58 11.53 -2.24 8.37
CA ARG A 58 12.91 -1.74 8.25
C ARG A 58 13.94 -2.72 8.83
N ARG A 59 13.70 -3.19 10.07
CA ARG A 59 14.61 -4.11 10.77
C ARG A 59 14.77 -5.47 10.07
N VAL A 60 13.76 -5.94 9.35
CA VAL A 60 13.85 -7.18 8.56
C VAL A 60 14.76 -6.96 7.35
N LEU A 61 14.56 -5.85 6.63
CA LEU A 61 15.35 -5.51 5.44
C LEU A 61 16.81 -5.19 5.79
N GLU A 62 17.06 -4.46 6.88
CA GLU A 62 18.41 -4.14 7.37
C GLU A 62 19.23 -5.40 7.67
N LYS A 63 18.61 -6.40 8.29
CA LYS A 63 19.25 -7.68 8.62
C LYS A 63 19.58 -8.51 7.39
N ALA A 64 18.77 -8.41 6.33
CA ALA A 64 18.97 -9.16 5.10
C ALA A 64 19.99 -8.49 4.15
N PHE A 65 20.09 -7.16 4.18
CA PHE A 65 20.90 -6.39 3.25
C PHE A 65 21.86 -5.43 3.97
N ASN A 66 21.46 -4.18 4.17
CA ASN A 66 22.12 -3.17 4.99
C ASN A 66 21.18 -1.95 5.17
N PRO A 67 21.48 -1.01 6.10
CA PRO A 67 20.64 0.16 6.34
C PRO A 67 20.36 1.02 5.10
N ALA A 68 21.40 1.39 4.34
CA ALA A 68 21.24 2.23 3.16
C ALA A 68 20.34 1.57 2.09
N TRP A 69 20.45 0.25 1.93
CA TRP A 69 19.59 -0.50 1.02
C TRP A 69 18.14 -0.52 1.51
N ALA A 70 17.92 -0.78 2.81
CA ALA A 70 16.59 -0.82 3.41
C ALA A 70 15.87 0.52 3.31
N ASP A 71 16.58 1.62 3.59
CA ASP A 71 16.07 2.98 3.47
C ASP A 71 15.60 3.26 2.04
N ARG A 72 16.46 3.01 1.06
CA ARG A 72 16.12 3.21 -0.36
C ARG A 72 14.93 2.35 -0.79
N TYR A 73 14.89 1.09 -0.38
CA TYR A 73 13.81 0.17 -0.75
C TYR A 73 12.45 0.59 -0.17
N ILE A 74 12.43 1.09 1.07
CA ILE A 74 11.22 1.62 1.72
C ILE A 74 10.76 2.92 1.05
N GLU A 75 11.70 3.83 0.78
CA GLU A 75 11.39 5.17 0.27
C GLU A 75 11.00 5.19 -1.21
N GLU A 76 11.64 4.36 -2.04
CA GLU A 76 11.56 4.44 -3.50
C GLU A 76 10.78 3.30 -4.16
N LEU A 77 10.41 2.24 -3.42
CA LEU A 77 9.73 1.07 -4.01
C LEU A 77 8.51 0.60 -3.22
N LEU A 78 8.63 0.35 -1.91
CA LEU A 78 7.50 -0.21 -1.15
C LEU A 78 6.39 0.82 -0.93
N PHE A 79 6.75 2.06 -0.67
CA PHE A 79 5.81 3.12 -0.28
C PHE A 79 6.20 4.45 -0.93
N ASP A 80 6.53 4.46 -2.22
CA ASP A 80 6.85 5.69 -2.93
C ASP A 80 5.72 6.74 -2.82
N ASP A 81 6.10 8.02 -2.83
CA ASP A 81 5.12 9.10 -2.75
C ASP A 81 4.38 9.19 -4.09
N PRO A 82 3.03 9.21 -4.09
CA PRO A 82 2.28 9.30 -5.35
C PRO A 82 2.57 10.63 -6.05
N PRO A 83 2.65 10.64 -7.40
CA PRO A 83 2.83 11.89 -8.15
C PRO A 83 1.69 12.86 -7.84
N ALA A 84 1.98 14.16 -7.89
CA ALA A 84 0.93 15.17 -7.81
C ALA A 84 -0.11 14.93 -8.92
N PRO A 85 -1.41 15.12 -8.62
CA PRO A 85 -2.49 14.83 -9.56
C PRO A 85 -2.45 15.75 -10.78
#